data_AF-A0A520BP26-F1
#
_entry.id   AF-A0A520BP26-F1
#
_cell.length_a   1.000
_cell.length_b   1.000
_cell.length_c   1.000
_cell.angle_alpha   90.00
_cell.angle_beta   90.00
_cell.angle_gamma   90.00
#
_symmetry.space_group_name_H-M   'P 1'
#
loop_
_entity.id
_entity.type
_entity.pdbx_description
1 polymer ?
#
loop_
_entity_poly.entity_id
_entity_poly.type
_entity_poly.pdbx_seq_one_letter_code
_entity_poly.pdbx_strand_id
1 'polypeptide(L)'
;MKLFGAPQIPLDDIVSLEKNTPNLIVYAIPVMAFFTLLEVGHSWYEKRNLYRTKESIGSTLVGLGNVLINFLIKGLLIYGSVWIYNLLPWRMELNWWMLIPCYILFDLCSYWSHRISHENRFFWATHIVHH
;
A
#
# COMPACT_ATOMS: atom_id res chain seq x y z
N MET A 1 1.51 -6.00 33.68
CA MET A 1 1.39 -5.91 32.22
C MET A 1 0.70 -7.18 31.76
N LYS A 2 -0.54 -7.12 31.28
CA LYS A 2 -1.18 -8.32 30.72
C LYS A 2 -0.56 -8.55 29.34
N LEU A 3 -0.23 -9.81 29.04
CA LEU A 3 0.34 -10.19 27.74
C LEU A 3 -0.78 -10.54 26.76
N PHE A 4 -1.86 -11.11 27.28
CA PHE A 4 -3.00 -11.62 26.53
C PHE A 4 -4.32 -11.09 27.10
N GLY A 5 -5.36 -11.12 26.27
CA GLY A 5 -6.69 -10.65 26.62
C GLY A 5 -6.97 -9.22 26.14
N ALA A 6 -6.24 -8.76 25.13
CA ALA A 6 -6.49 -7.46 24.52
C ALA A 6 -7.95 -7.34 24.02
N PRO A 7 -8.52 -6.12 24.06
CA PRO A 7 -9.87 -5.89 23.57
C PRO A 7 -9.96 -6.22 22.07
N GLN A 8 -11.16 -6.58 21.65
CA GLN A 8 -11.47 -6.69 20.23
C GLN A 8 -11.43 -5.29 19.60
N ILE A 9 -11.04 -5.24 18.33
CA ILE A 9 -11.06 -4.00 17.55
C ILE A 9 -12.40 -3.96 16.82
N PRO A 10 -13.28 -2.97 17.11
CA PRO A 10 -14.51 -2.78 16.36
C PRO A 10 -14.20 -2.47 14.90
N LEU A 11 -14.95 -3.06 13.96
CA LEU A 11 -14.76 -2.75 12.53
C LEU A 11 -15.11 -1.30 12.22
N ASP A 12 -16.06 -0.73 12.97
CA ASP A 12 -16.52 0.65 12.88
C ASP A 12 -15.38 1.64 13.20
N ASP A 13 -14.45 1.23 14.08
CA ASP A 13 -13.29 2.04 14.47
C ASP A 13 -12.21 2.09 13.38
N ILE A 14 -12.18 1.15 12.44
CA ILE A 14 -11.23 1.19 11.32
C ILE A 14 -11.47 2.45 10.48
N VAL A 15 -12.75 2.79 10.25
CA VAL A 15 -13.15 3.98 9.49
C VAL A 15 -12.82 5.27 10.25
N SER A 16 -12.97 5.25 11.59
CA SER A 16 -12.63 6.41 12.42
C SER A 16 -11.12 6.66 12.47
N LEU A 17 -10.31 5.60 12.51
CA LEU A 17 -8.84 5.67 12.46
C LEU A 17 -8.32 6.19 11.11
N GLU A 18 -8.94 5.79 10.00
CA GLU A 18 -8.64 6.35 8.68
C GLU A 18 -8.83 7.87 8.67
N LYS A 19 -9.98 8.34 9.20
CA LYS A 19 -10.33 9.76 9.22
C LYS A 19 -9.38 10.63 10.04
N ASN A 20 -8.74 10.06 11.06
CA ASN A 20 -7.79 10.75 11.94
C ASN A 20 -6.34 10.71 11.42
N THR A 21 -6.05 9.96 10.35
CA THR A 21 -4.71 9.85 9.78
C THR A 21 -4.49 10.95 8.73
N PRO A 22 -3.43 11.76 8.80
CA PRO A 22 -3.16 12.78 7.79
C PRO A 22 -2.91 12.13 6.43
N ASN A 23 -3.80 12.38 5.47
CA ASN A 23 -3.70 11.82 4.13
C ASN A 23 -2.78 12.67 3.25
N LEU A 24 -1.48 12.35 3.30
CA LEU A 24 -0.44 13.08 2.55
C LEU A 24 -0.68 13.06 1.03
N ILE A 25 -1.34 12.00 0.53
CA ILE A 25 -1.62 11.83 -0.90
C ILE A 25 -2.61 12.90 -1.41
N VAL A 26 -3.56 13.33 -0.57
CA VAL A 26 -4.53 14.38 -0.95
C VAL A 26 -3.83 15.70 -1.26
N TYR A 27 -2.69 15.98 -0.61
CA TYR A 27 -1.86 17.16 -0.89
C TYR A 27 -0.89 16.93 -2.06
N ALA A 28 -0.40 15.70 -2.22
CA ALA A 28 0.55 15.35 -3.29
C ALA A 28 -0.13 15.33 -4.68
N ILE A 29 -1.35 14.82 -4.80
CA ILE A 29 -2.07 14.70 -6.08
C ILE A 29 -2.21 16.06 -6.81
N PRO A 30 -2.68 17.14 -6.18
CA PRO A 30 -2.78 18.45 -6.83
C PRO A 30 -1.45 19.00 -7.32
N VAL A 31 -0.39 18.84 -6.51
CA VAL A 31 0.96 19.30 -6.87
C VAL A 31 1.49 18.52 -8.07
N MET A 32 1.35 17.19 -8.05
CA MET A 32 1.75 16.33 -9.18
C MET A 32 0.97 16.67 -10.45
N ALA A 33 -0.35 16.83 -10.35
CA ALA A 33 -1.19 17.19 -11.48
C ALA A 33 -0.81 18.56 -12.07
N PHE A 34 -0.51 19.54 -11.22
CA PHE A 34 -0.05 20.86 -11.67
C PHE A 34 1.23 20.77 -12.50
N PHE A 35 2.26 20.07 -12.00
CA PHE A 35 3.52 19.92 -12.72
C PHE A 35 3.38 19.11 -14.02
N THR A 36 2.56 18.05 -14.02
CA THR A 36 2.26 17.29 -15.24
C THR A 36 1.57 18.16 -16.30
N LEU A 37 0.59 18.99 -15.90
CA LEU A 37 -0.09 19.89 -16.84
C LEU A 37 0.85 20.98 -17.35
N LEU A 38 1.73 21.50 -16.49
CA LEU A 38 2.76 22.48 -16.88
C LEU A 38 3.70 21.87 -17.93
N GLU A 39 4.19 20.65 -17.71
CA GLU A 39 5.05 19.92 -18.64
C GLU A 39 4.36 19.69 -19.99
N VAL A 40 3.09 19.26 -19.98
CA VAL A 40 2.29 19.10 -21.21
C VAL A 40 2.12 20.42 -21.95
N GLY A 41 1.82 21.51 -21.23
CA GLY A 41 1.69 22.85 -21.82
C GLY A 41 2.99 23.35 -22.43
N HIS A 42 4.11 23.16 -21.73
CA HIS A 42 5.45 23.51 -22.23
C HIS A 42 5.83 22.69 -23.48
N SER A 43 5.55 21.38 -23.48
CA SER A 43 5.79 20.51 -24.62
C SER A 43 4.99 20.94 -25.86
N TRP A 44 3.75 21.41 -25.66
CA TRP A 44 2.92 21.92 -26.74
C TRP A 44 3.44 23.25 -27.31
N TYR A 45 3.89 24.16 -26.44
CA TYR A 45 4.52 25.43 -26.83
C TYR A 45 5.79 25.23 -27.66
N GLU A 46 6.69 24.33 -27.24
CA GLU A 46 7.92 24.02 -27.98
C GLU A 46 7.69 23.11 -29.20
N LYS A 47 6.45 22.72 -29.51
CA LYS A 47 6.09 21.76 -30.57
C LYS A 47 6.88 20.44 -30.50
N ARG A 48 7.34 20.07 -29.30
CA ARG A 48 7.98 18.77 -29.09
C ARG A 48 6.88 17.73 -29.05
N ASN A 49 6.86 16.83 -30.02
CA ASN A 49 5.83 15.80 -30.17
C ASN A 49 6.05 14.63 -29.17
N LEU A 50 6.27 14.96 -27.90
CA LEU A 50 6.66 14.02 -26.84
C LEU A 50 5.47 13.21 -26.31
N TYR A 51 4.26 13.76 -26.39
CA TYR A 51 3.04 13.11 -25.89
C TYR A 51 2.16 12.63 -27.05
N ARG A 52 2.15 11.32 -27.28
CA ARG A 52 1.14 10.69 -28.14
C ARG A 52 -0.12 10.44 -27.32
N THR A 53 -1.23 11.07 -27.69
CA THR A 53 -2.50 11.01 -26.94
C THR A 53 -2.93 9.60 -26.54
N LYS A 54 -2.78 8.63 -27.44
CA LYS A 54 -3.08 7.21 -27.16
C LYS A 54 -2.20 6.61 -26.06
N GLU A 55 -0.90 6.94 -26.04
CA GLU A 55 0.03 6.46 -25.01
C GLU A 55 -0.26 7.13 -23.68
N SER A 56 -0.50 8.45 -23.67
CA SER A 56 -0.79 9.19 -22.45
C SER A 56 -2.06 8.70 -21.77
N ILE A 57 -3.11 8.40 -22.55
CA ILE A 57 -4.34 7.80 -22.01
C ILE A 57 -4.06 6.39 -21.48
N GLY A 58 -3.30 5.57 -22.23
CA GLY A 58 -2.91 4.23 -21.80
C GLY A 58 -2.17 4.23 -20.47
N SER A 59 -1.12 5.05 -20.33
CA SER A 59 -0.35 5.18 -19.10
C SER A 59 -1.20 5.69 -17.93
N THR A 60 -2.10 6.64 -18.18
CA THR A 60 -3.02 7.16 -17.16
C THR A 60 -3.97 6.07 -16.67
N LEU A 61 -4.54 5.27 -17.57
CA LEU A 61 -5.43 4.16 -17.22
C LEU A 61 -4.71 3.06 -16.43
N VAL A 62 -3.47 2.72 -16.80
CA VAL A 62 -2.64 1.76 -16.03
C VAL A 62 -2.36 2.32 -14.63
N GLY A 63 -2.03 3.60 -14.51
CA GLY A 63 -1.84 4.27 -13.22
C GLY A 63 -3.10 4.24 -12.34
N LEU A 64 -4.25 4.60 -12.91
CA LEU A 64 -5.54 4.55 -12.21
C LEU A 64 -5.90 3.12 -11.78
N GLY A 65 -5.71 2.13 -12.66
CA GLY A 65 -5.90 0.72 -12.33
C GLY A 65 -5.02 0.27 -11.17
N ASN A 66 -3.75 0.67 -11.17
CA ASN A 66 -2.82 0.38 -10.07
C ASN A 66 -3.32 0.99 -8.74
N VAL A 67 -3.78 2.23 -8.73
CA VAL A 67 -4.33 2.87 -7.52
C VAL A 67 -5.56 2.13 -7.00
N LEU A 68 -6.50 1.79 -7.89
CA LEU A 68 -7.72 1.06 -7.52
C LEU A 68 -7.41 -0.31 -6.94
N ILE A 69 -6.55 -1.09 -7.59
CA ILE A 69 -6.16 -2.42 -7.11
C ILE A 69 -5.44 -2.31 -5.77
N ASN A 70 -4.50 -1.39 -5.62
CA ASN A 70 -3.81 -1.17 -4.33
C ASN A 70 -4.78 -0.80 -3.21
N PHE A 71 -5.76 0.06 -3.49
CA PHE A 71 -6.79 0.43 -2.52
C PHE A 71 -7.59 -0.80 -2.07
N LEU A 72 -8.09 -1.61 -3.01
CA LEU A 72 -8.87 -2.81 -2.71
C LEU A 72 -8.05 -3.84 -1.91
N ILE A 73 -6.82 -4.12 -2.33
CA ILE A 73 -5.95 -5.08 -1.65
C ILE A 73 -5.58 -4.59 -0.24
N LYS A 74 -5.24 -3.31 -0.06
CA LYS A 74 -4.97 -2.74 1.26
C LYS A 74 -6.19 -2.79 2.17
N GLY A 75 -7.37 -2.44 1.65
CA GLY A 75 -8.63 -2.58 2.38
C GLY A 75 -8.83 -4.03 2.83
N LEU A 76 -8.76 -4.98 1.90
CA LEU A 76 -8.90 -6.41 2.19
C LEU A 76 -7.90 -6.88 3.27
N LEU A 77 -6.63 -6.48 3.18
CA LEU A 77 -5.61 -6.86 4.15
C LEU A 77 -5.91 -6.29 5.53
N ILE A 78 -6.28 -5.01 5.65
CA ILE A 78 -6.60 -4.38 6.95
C ILE A 78 -7.81 -5.07 7.60
N TYR A 79 -8.92 -5.17 6.85
CA TYR A 79 -10.14 -5.81 7.35
C TYR A 79 -9.91 -7.29 7.68
N GLY A 80 -9.19 -8.01 6.83
CA GLY A 80 -8.82 -9.41 7.05
C GLY A 80 -7.94 -9.60 8.28
N SER A 81 -6.95 -8.73 8.48
CA SER A 81 -6.09 -8.75 9.66
C SER A 81 -6.88 -8.49 10.95
N VAL A 82 -7.78 -7.51 10.97
CA VAL A 82 -8.63 -7.23 12.14
C VAL A 82 -9.61 -8.38 12.41
N TRP A 83 -10.18 -8.96 11.35
CA TRP A 83 -11.06 -10.11 11.48
C TRP A 83 -10.33 -11.32 12.10
N ILE A 84 -9.15 -11.66 11.60
CA ILE A 84 -8.30 -12.73 12.17
C ILE A 84 -7.93 -12.39 13.63
N TYR A 85 -7.51 -11.16 13.90
CA TYR A 85 -7.19 -10.70 15.24
C TYR A 85 -8.34 -10.91 16.23
N ASN A 86 -9.57 -10.58 15.84
CA ASN A 86 -10.75 -10.74 16.69
C ASN A 86 -11.13 -12.20 16.95
N LEU A 87 -10.79 -13.12 16.03
CA LEU A 87 -11.01 -14.57 16.19
C LEU A 87 -10.00 -15.23 17.14
N LEU A 88 -8.81 -14.65 17.32
CA LEU A 88 -7.79 -15.23 18.18
C LEU A 88 -8.25 -15.21 19.64
N PRO A 89 -8.22 -16.34 20.38
CA PRO A 89 -8.56 -16.34 21.79
C PRO A 89 -7.43 -15.79 22.67
N TRP A 90 -6.20 -15.69 22.14
CA TRP A 90 -5.01 -15.16 22.81
C TRP A 90 -4.56 -13.79 22.25
N ARG A 91 -5.49 -12.86 22.01
CA ARG A 91 -5.13 -11.51 21.53
C ARG A 91 -4.10 -10.86 22.43
N MET A 92 -3.00 -10.41 21.84
CA MET A 92 -1.88 -9.82 22.56
C MET A 92 -2.11 -8.32 22.78
N GLU A 93 -1.90 -7.84 24.01
CA GLU A 93 -1.90 -6.39 24.27
C GLU A 93 -0.64 -5.77 23.68
N LEU A 94 -0.69 -4.52 23.18
CA LEU A 94 0.51 -3.89 22.66
C LEU A 94 1.40 -3.42 23.80
N ASN A 95 2.61 -3.98 23.87
CA ASN A 95 3.66 -3.53 24.78
C ASN A 95 4.89 -3.12 23.98
N TRP A 96 5.59 -2.07 24.40
CA TRP A 96 6.72 -1.52 23.63
C TRP A 96 7.79 -2.57 23.28
N TRP A 97 8.08 -3.49 24.20
CA TRP A 97 9.11 -4.52 23.99
C TRP A 97 8.66 -5.60 23.01
N MET A 98 7.36 -5.78 22.77
CA MET A 98 6.84 -6.75 21.78
C MET A 98 7.16 -6.34 20.35
N LEU A 99 7.48 -5.07 20.12
CA LEU A 99 7.96 -4.62 18.82
C LEU A 99 9.22 -5.39 18.39
N ILE A 100 10.06 -5.83 19.35
CA ILE A 100 11.28 -6.59 19.06
C ILE A 100 10.97 -7.97 18.44
N PRO A 101 10.24 -8.90 19.11
CA PRO A 101 9.90 -10.18 18.51
C PRO A 101 9.00 -10.03 17.28
N CYS A 102 8.06 -9.06 17.25
CA CYS A 102 7.25 -8.79 16.06
C CYS A 102 8.11 -8.38 14.87
N TYR A 103 9.12 -7.53 15.09
CA TYR A 103 10.05 -7.11 14.05
C TYR A 103 10.86 -8.28 13.51
N ILE A 104 11.41 -9.13 14.39
CA ILE A 104 12.17 -10.32 13.98
C ILE A 104 11.30 -11.29 13.16
N LEU A 105 10.07 -11.55 13.62
CA LEU A 105 9.13 -12.41 12.88
C LEU A 105 8.76 -11.81 11.52
N PHE A 106 8.51 -10.50 11.48
CA PHE A 106 8.21 -9.79 10.26
C PHE A 106 9.37 -9.87 9.26
N ASP A 107 10.60 -9.64 9.72
CA ASP A 107 11.81 -9.74 8.92
C ASP A 107 12.00 -11.16 8.36
N LEU A 108 11.82 -12.19 9.21
CA LEU A 108 11.89 -13.58 8.78
C LEU A 108 10.84 -13.91 7.70
N CYS A 109 9.59 -13.48 7.89
CA CYS A 109 8.54 -13.65 6.89
C CYS A 109 8.87 -12.92 5.59
N SER A 110 9.41 -11.70 5.68
CA SER A 110 9.83 -10.91 4.53
C SER A 110 10.96 -11.59 3.76
N TYR A 111 11.98 -12.11 4.46
CA TYR A 111 13.08 -12.87 3.86
C TYR A 111 12.57 -14.08 3.07
N TRP A 112 11.70 -14.89 3.66
CA TRP A 112 11.16 -16.07 2.97
C TRP A 112 10.28 -15.69 1.79
N SER A 113 9.46 -14.64 1.91
CA SER A 113 8.68 -14.11 0.78
C SER A 113 9.58 -13.66 -0.38
N HIS A 114 10.66 -12.95 -0.06
CA HIS A 114 11.66 -12.52 -1.03
C HIS A 114 12.35 -13.72 -1.68
N ARG A 115 12.82 -14.68 -0.88
CA ARG A 115 13.49 -15.89 -1.38
C ARG A 115 12.59 -16.71 -2.30
N ILE A 116 11.34 -16.97 -1.90
CA ILE A 116 10.35 -17.67 -2.73
C ILE A 116 10.14 -16.93 -4.05
N SER A 117 10.17 -15.60 -4.02
CA SER A 117 10.06 -14.78 -5.23
C SER A 117 11.22 -14.97 -6.21
N HIS A 118 12.41 -15.27 -5.72
CA HIS A 118 13.57 -15.65 -6.55
C HIS A 118 13.53 -17.10 -7.04
N GLU A 119 12.92 -18.01 -6.28
CA GLU A 119 12.92 -19.44 -6.61
C GLU A 119 11.71 -19.88 -7.46
N ASN A 120 10.60 -19.13 -7.45
CA ASN A 120 9.35 -19.49 -8.14
C ASN A 120 8.99 -18.47 -9.24
N ARG A 121 8.75 -18.96 -10.46
CA ARG A 121 8.46 -18.12 -11.64
C ARG A 121 7.19 -17.27 -11.52
N PHE A 122 6.17 -17.72 -10.78
CA PHE A 122 4.95 -16.95 -10.56
C PHE A 122 5.24 -15.72 -9.69
N PHE A 123 5.93 -15.89 -8.57
CA PHE A 123 6.30 -14.80 -7.67
C PHE A 123 7.43 -13.93 -8.22
N TRP A 124 8.30 -14.49 -9.06
CA TRP A 124 9.31 -13.73 -9.81
C TRP A 124 8.69 -12.66 -10.69
N ALA A 125 7.54 -12.95 -11.33
CA ALA A 125 6.86 -12.00 -12.21
C ALA A 125 6.45 -10.70 -11.50
N THR A 126 6.13 -10.77 -10.21
CA THR A 126 5.82 -9.58 -9.39
C THR A 126 7.07 -8.93 -8.79
N HIS A 127 8.19 -9.65 -8.72
CA HIS A 127 9.40 -9.20 -8.04
C HIS A 127 10.44 -8.59 -8.99
N ILE A 128 10.52 -9.06 -10.24
CA ILE A 128 11.53 -8.64 -11.23
C ILE A 128 11.45 -7.14 -11.57
N VAL A 129 10.28 -6.51 -11.48
CA VAL A 129 10.14 -5.06 -11.76
C VAL A 129 10.95 -4.21 -10.77
N HIS A 130 11.27 -4.76 -9.59
CA HIS A 130 12.07 -4.08 -8.57
C HIS A 130 13.58 -4.27 -8.73
N HIS A 131 14.04 -5.27 -9.50
CA HIS A 131 15.46 -5.55 -9.77
C HIS A 131 15.89 -4.95 -11.10
#